data_AF-A0AAX6NCI0-F1
#
_entry.id   AF-A0AAX6NCI0-F1
#
_cell.length_a   1.000
_cell.length_b   1.000
_cell.length_c   1.000
_cell.angle_alpha   90.00
_cell.angle_beta   90.00
_cell.angle_gamma   90.00
#
_symmetry.space_group_name_H-M   'P 1'
#
loop_
_entity.id
_entity.type
_entity.pdbx_description
1 polymer ?
#
loop_
_entity_poly.entity_id
_entity_poly.type
_entity_poly.pdbx_seq_one_letter_code
_entity_poly.pdbx_strand_id
1 'polypeptide(L)'
;MYFIETEEELKGKRIAFTHMAQFAEAITIVTEDKGIFVVEQEDDEGFSKETTTYNELRARKYIFEHKYILSELNKLEIITKEEVHNYNKELRLERERMVLEEAARREKREKEEYERLNKKYG
;
A
#
# COMPACT_ATOMS: atom_id res chain seq x y z
N MET A 1 2.44 5.31 -14.21
CA MET A 1 1.36 4.30 -14.12
C MET A 1 0.10 4.92 -13.52
N TYR A 2 -1.03 4.24 -13.55
CA TYR A 2 -2.24 4.61 -12.79
C TYR A 2 -2.92 3.37 -12.22
N PHE A 3 -3.76 3.54 -11.19
CA PHE A 3 -4.46 2.44 -10.53
C PHE A 3 -5.92 2.41 -10.97
N ILE A 4 -6.40 1.21 -11.29
CA ILE A 4 -7.77 0.95 -11.69
C ILE A 4 -8.52 0.49 -10.45
N GLU A 5 -9.61 1.17 -10.10
CA GLU A 5 -10.40 0.87 -8.89
C GLU A 5 -11.71 0.16 -9.21
N THR A 6 -12.10 0.08 -10.49
CA THR A 6 -13.33 -0.58 -10.92
C THR A 6 -13.11 -1.55 -12.08
N GLU A 7 -13.91 -2.63 -12.13
CA GLU A 7 -13.82 -3.63 -13.21
C GLU A 7 -14.22 -3.03 -14.58
N GLU A 8 -15.10 -2.04 -14.60
CA GLU A 8 -15.56 -1.39 -15.84
C GLU A 8 -14.40 -0.72 -16.58
N GLU A 9 -13.45 -0.15 -15.86
CA GLU A 9 -12.26 0.49 -16.42
C GLU A 9 -11.31 -0.50 -17.09
N LEU A 10 -11.40 -1.81 -16.79
CA LEU A 10 -10.61 -2.83 -17.49
C LEU A 10 -11.19 -3.19 -18.87
N LYS A 11 -12.46 -2.89 -19.13
CA LYS A 11 -13.13 -3.34 -20.37
C LYS A 11 -12.46 -2.75 -21.61
N GLY A 12 -12.12 -3.63 -22.55
CA GLY A 12 -11.48 -3.24 -23.81
C GLY A 12 -9.99 -2.88 -23.70
N LYS A 13 -9.39 -2.93 -22.50
CA LYS A 13 -7.94 -2.73 -22.34
C LYS A 13 -7.17 -3.99 -22.70
N ARG A 14 -5.98 -3.81 -23.28
CA ARG A 14 -5.05 -4.89 -23.58
C ARG A 14 -4.20 -5.20 -22.36
N ILE A 15 -4.04 -6.49 -22.04
CA ILE A 15 -3.29 -6.95 -20.88
C ILE A 15 -1.82 -7.13 -21.25
N ALA A 16 -0.94 -6.52 -20.46
CA ALA A 16 0.51 -6.66 -20.57
C ALA A 16 1.08 -7.70 -19.59
N PHE A 17 0.48 -7.84 -18.41
CA PHE A 17 0.96 -8.75 -17.36
C PHE A 17 -0.18 -9.17 -16.44
N THR A 18 -0.12 -10.41 -15.94
CA THR A 18 -0.98 -10.90 -14.87
C THR A 18 -0.18 -11.67 -13.83
N HIS A 19 -0.60 -11.55 -12.57
CA HIS A 19 -0.14 -12.38 -11.48
C HIS A 19 -1.36 -12.95 -10.75
N MET A 20 -1.55 -14.26 -10.86
CA MET A 20 -2.70 -15.02 -10.35
C MET A 20 -2.22 -16.33 -9.71
N ALA A 21 -1.14 -16.29 -8.93
CA ALA A 21 -0.62 -17.49 -8.28
C ALA A 21 -1.61 -17.97 -7.21
N GLN A 22 -1.72 -19.30 -7.03
CA GLN A 22 -2.63 -19.91 -6.04
C GLN A 22 -2.37 -19.44 -4.60
N PHE A 23 -1.14 -19.02 -4.30
CA PHE A 23 -0.73 -18.49 -2.99
C PHE A 23 -0.53 -16.98 -2.99
N ALA A 24 -0.93 -16.26 -4.04
CA ALA A 24 -0.87 -14.81 -4.05
C ALA A 24 -1.97 -14.25 -3.14
N GLU A 25 -1.65 -13.25 -2.33
CA GLU A 25 -2.64 -12.49 -1.54
C GLU A 25 -3.70 -11.84 -2.44
N ALA A 26 -3.29 -11.36 -3.61
CA ALA A 26 -4.19 -10.70 -4.55
C ALA A 26 -3.82 -11.03 -6.00
N ILE A 27 -4.85 -11.06 -6.85
CA ILE A 27 -4.73 -11.09 -8.29
C ILE A 27 -4.32 -9.69 -8.77
N THR A 28 -3.28 -9.63 -9.60
CA THR A 28 -2.84 -8.39 -10.25
C THR A 28 -2.99 -8.51 -11.75
N ILE A 29 -3.66 -7.53 -12.37
CA ILE A 29 -3.81 -7.40 -13.81
C ILE A 29 -3.23 -6.06 -14.20
N VAL A 30 -2.34 -6.05 -15.20
CA VAL A 30 -1.70 -4.83 -15.66
C VAL A 30 -1.88 -4.69 -17.16
N THR A 31 -2.28 -3.50 -17.59
CA THR A 31 -2.62 -3.19 -18.97
C THR A 31 -1.44 -2.55 -19.72
N GLU A 32 -1.44 -2.64 -21.06
CA GLU A 32 -0.39 -2.07 -21.91
C GLU A 32 -0.26 -0.54 -21.76
N ASP A 33 -1.35 0.15 -21.41
CA ASP A 33 -1.37 1.58 -21.11
C ASP A 33 -0.96 1.92 -19.66
N LYS A 34 -0.35 0.95 -18.95
CA LYS A 34 0.20 1.09 -17.59
C LYS A 34 -0.85 1.29 -16.50
N GLY A 35 -2.07 0.78 -16.70
CA GLY A 35 -3.10 0.65 -15.69
C GLY A 35 -2.89 -0.60 -14.85
N ILE A 36 -3.00 -0.48 -13.53
CA ILE A 36 -2.80 -1.58 -12.58
C ILE A 36 -4.10 -1.82 -11.82
N PHE A 37 -4.64 -3.03 -11.94
CA PHE A 37 -5.80 -3.50 -11.21
C PHE A 37 -5.38 -4.59 -10.23
N VAL A 38 -5.72 -4.43 -8.95
CA VAL A 38 -5.42 -5.41 -7.91
C VAL A 38 -6.72 -5.79 -7.22
N VAL A 39 -6.99 -7.09 -7.17
CA VAL A 39 -8.21 -7.63 -6.59
C VAL A 39 -7.89 -8.80 -5.68
N GLU A 40 -8.47 -8.79 -4.49
CA GLU A 40 -8.36 -9.84 -3.49
C GLU A 40 -9.69 -10.59 -3.42
N GLN A 41 -9.62 -11.90 -3.24
CA GLN A 41 -10.78 -12.72 -2.95
C GLN A 41 -10.62 -13.23 -1.52
N GLU A 42 -11.46 -12.75 -0.62
CA GLU A 42 -11.47 -13.23 0.76
C GLU A 42 -12.33 -14.51 0.83
N ASP A 43 -11.73 -15.59 1.32
CA ASP A 43 -12.47 -16.77 1.77
C ASP A 43 -12.95 -16.48 3.19
N ASP A 44 -14.17 -15.98 3.31
CA ASP A 44 -14.87 -16.04 4.59
C ASP A 44 -15.29 -17.50 4.81
N GLU A 45 -15.23 -18.03 6.03
CA GLU A 45 -15.50 -19.44 6.36
C GLU A 45 -16.95 -19.92 6.02
N GLY A 46 -17.73 -19.09 5.31
CA GLY A 46 -19.05 -19.36 4.75
C GLY A 46 -19.08 -19.69 3.24
N PHE A 47 -20.28 -19.70 2.66
CA PHE A 47 -20.52 -20.06 1.26
C PHE A 47 -20.32 -18.91 0.25
N SER A 48 -19.94 -17.71 0.71
CA SER A 48 -19.76 -16.53 -0.15
C SER A 48 -18.30 -16.08 -0.13
N LYS A 49 -17.65 -16.13 -1.29
CA LYS A 49 -16.37 -15.48 -1.52
C LYS A 49 -16.62 -14.02 -1.89
N GLU A 50 -16.16 -13.08 -1.08
CA GLU A 50 -16.24 -11.66 -1.42
C GLU A 50 -15.00 -11.24 -2.20
N THR A 51 -15.23 -10.55 -3.31
CA THR A 51 -14.18 -10.01 -4.17
C THR A 51 -14.04 -8.53 -3.90
N THR A 52 -12.86 -8.09 -3.45
CA THR A 52 -12.58 -6.70 -3.10
C THR A 52 -11.49 -6.14 -3.98
N THR A 53 -11.80 -5.08 -4.73
CA THR A 53 -10.82 -4.31 -5.50
C THR A 53 -10.04 -3.38 -4.57
N TYR A 54 -8.73 -3.31 -4.75
CA TYR A 54 -7.89 -2.38 -4.00
C TYR A 54 -8.06 -0.97 -4.53
N ASN A 55 -8.25 -0.01 -3.63
CA ASN A 55 -8.10 1.40 -3.95
C ASN A 55 -6.62 1.73 -4.28
N GLU A 56 -6.39 2.91 -4.83
CA GLU A 56 -5.07 3.39 -5.26
C GLU A 56 -4.02 3.25 -4.14
N LEU A 57 -4.34 3.65 -2.91
CA LEU A 57 -3.39 3.58 -1.80
C LEU A 57 -2.96 2.15 -1.50
N ARG A 58 -3.92 1.22 -1.41
CA ARG A 58 -3.68 -0.19 -1.08
C ARG A 58 -2.97 -0.90 -2.23
N ALA A 59 -3.39 -0.64 -3.47
CA ALA A 59 -2.75 -1.17 -4.68
C ALA A 59 -1.31 -0.65 -4.81
N ARG A 60 -1.08 0.65 -4.63
CA ARG A 60 0.26 1.25 -4.67
C ARG A 60 1.18 0.58 -3.66
N LYS A 61 0.74 0.46 -2.41
CA LYS A 61 1.52 -0.22 -1.37
C LYS A 61 1.85 -1.67 -1.75
N TYR A 62 0.84 -2.45 -2.15
CA TYR A 62 1.00 -3.84 -2.53
C TYR A 62 2.04 -4.03 -3.64
N ILE A 63 1.92 -3.24 -4.72
CA ILE A 63 2.82 -3.35 -5.88
C ILE A 63 4.27 -3.01 -5.53
N PHE A 64 4.50 -1.95 -4.75
CA PHE A 64 5.87 -1.54 -4.39
C PHE A 64 6.51 -2.42 -3.32
N GLU A 65 5.73 -3.05 -2.45
CA GLU A 65 6.25 -3.97 -1.43
C GLU A 65 6.43 -5.40 -1.97
N HIS A 66 5.71 -5.79 -3.02
CA HIS A 66 5.76 -7.14 -3.60
C HIS A 66 6.91 -7.29 -4.62
N LYS A 67 8.07 -7.78 -4.17
CA LYS A 67 9.34 -7.90 -4.94
C LYS A 67 9.20 -8.51 -6.33
N TYR A 68 8.45 -9.62 -6.47
CA TYR A 68 8.29 -10.30 -7.76
C TYR A 68 7.54 -9.43 -8.77
N ILE A 69 6.32 -8.98 -8.42
CA ILE A 69 5.53 -8.08 -9.26
C ILE A 69 6.34 -6.84 -9.62
N LEU A 70 6.98 -6.20 -8.64
CA LEU A 70 7.79 -5.01 -8.90
C LEU A 70 8.91 -5.26 -9.94
N SER A 71 9.61 -6.38 -9.82
CA SER A 71 10.64 -6.79 -10.79
C SER A 71 10.06 -6.98 -12.19
N GLU A 72 8.95 -7.69 -12.32
CA GLU A 72 8.30 -7.92 -13.63
C GLU A 72 7.81 -6.61 -14.25
N LEU A 73 7.16 -5.74 -13.47
CA LEU A 73 6.69 -4.44 -13.95
C LEU A 73 7.83 -3.49 -14.32
N ASN A 74 9.00 -3.61 -13.68
CA ASN A 74 10.18 -2.85 -14.07
C ASN A 74 10.78 -3.34 -15.40
N LYS A 75 10.82 -4.66 -15.62
CA LYS A 75 11.26 -5.25 -16.91
C LYS A 75 10.37 -4.84 -18.08
N LEU A 76 9.07 -4.68 -17.82
CA LEU A 76 8.08 -4.24 -18.80
C LEU A 76 8.02 -2.71 -18.97
N GLU A 77 8.90 -1.95 -18.29
CA GLU A 77 8.91 -0.48 -18.32
C GLU A 77 7.58 0.18 -17.90
N ILE A 78 6.78 -0.56 -17.13
CA ILE A 78 5.51 -0.09 -16.56
C ILE A 78 5.79 0.77 -15.33
N ILE A 79 6.76 0.33 -14.51
CA ILE A 79 7.26 1.06 -13.33
C ILE A 79 8.72 1.41 -13.53
N THR A 80 9.05 2.68 -13.34
CA THR A 80 10.40 3.22 -13.45
C THR A 80 11.18 3.10 -12.13
N LYS A 81 12.51 3.13 -12.23
CA LYS A 81 13.39 3.20 -11.04
C LYS A 81 13.16 4.47 -10.22
N GLU A 82 12.77 5.55 -10.88
CA GLU A 82 12.45 6.83 -10.23
C GLU A 82 11.17 6.73 -9.40
N GLU A 83 10.10 6.11 -9.92
CA GLU A 83 8.88 5.86 -9.16
C GLU A 83 9.16 5.01 -7.90
N VAL A 84 10.01 3.98 -8.02
CA VAL A 84 10.44 3.16 -6.88
C VAL A 84 11.25 3.98 -5.87
N HIS A 85 12.16 4.84 -6.34
CA HIS A 85 12.94 5.70 -5.47
C HIS A 85 12.06 6.69 -4.69
N ASN A 86 11.12 7.33 -5.38
CA ASN A 86 10.20 8.30 -4.79
C ASN A 86 9.30 7.64 -3.74
N TYR A 87 8.76 6.45 -4.03
CA TYR A 87 7.97 5.69 -3.05
C TYR A 87 8.77 5.35 -1.78
N ASN A 88 10.00 4.86 -1.93
CA ASN A 88 10.86 4.56 -0.78
C ASN A 88 11.23 5.81 0.02
N LYS A 89 11.43 6.95 -0.65
CA LYS A 89 11.68 8.24 -0.01
C LYS A 89 10.46 8.71 0.79
N GLU A 90 9.25 8.60 0.24
CA GLU A 90 8.00 8.91 0.94
C GLU A 90 7.85 8.04 2.21
N LEU A 91 8.06 6.72 2.10
CA LEU A 91 8.01 5.82 3.25
C LEU A 91 9.02 6.20 4.34
N ARG A 92 10.22 6.63 3.96
CA ARG A 92 11.24 7.07 4.93
C ARG A 92 10.80 8.34 5.65
N LEU A 93 10.34 9.34 4.91
CA LEU A 93 9.88 10.62 5.48
C LEU A 93 8.67 10.42 6.41
N GLU A 94 7.75 9.52 6.04
CA GLU A 94 6.60 9.17 6.88
C GLU A 94 7.05 8.52 8.21
N ARG A 95 8.01 7.59 8.16
CA ARG A 95 8.60 6.97 9.36
C ARG A 95 9.29 8.00 10.25
N GLU A 96 10.08 8.90 9.68
CA GLU A 96 10.74 9.98 10.42
C GLU A 96 9.71 10.89 11.10
N ARG A 97 8.61 11.25 10.40
CA ARG A 97 7.53 12.05 10.99
C ARG A 97 6.85 11.34 12.15
N MET A 98 6.52 10.05 11.99
CA MET A 98 5.90 9.26 13.05
C MET A 98 6.77 9.18 14.31
N VAL A 99 8.09 8.98 14.15
CA VAL A 99 9.04 8.95 15.28
C VAL A 99 9.08 10.29 16.01
N LEU A 100 9.12 11.41 15.27
CA LEU A 100 9.10 12.75 15.87
C LEU A 100 7.78 13.05 16.58
N GLU A 101 6.64 12.69 15.99
CA GLU A 101 5.33 12.85 16.61
C GLU A 101 5.20 12.02 17.89
N GLU A 102 5.70 10.78 17.88
CA GLU A 102 5.66 9.91 19.05
C GLU A 102 6.54 10.45 20.19
N ALA A 103 7.74 10.93 19.87
CA ALA A 103 8.62 11.60 20.84
C ALA A 103 7.94 12.83 21.46
N ALA A 104 7.32 13.69 20.64
CA ALA A 104 6.59 14.87 21.12
C ALA A 104 5.39 14.50 22.01
N ARG A 105 4.63 13.47 21.62
CA ARG A 105 3.51 12.94 22.44
C ARG A 105 3.99 12.35 23.75
N ARG A 106 5.20 11.77 23.78
CA ARG A 106 5.79 11.21 24.99
C ARG A 106 6.26 12.33 25.93
N GLU A 107 7.00 13.31 25.43
CA GLU A 107 7.45 14.47 26.23
C GLU A 107 6.26 15.22 26.84
N LYS A 108 5.20 15.43 26.06
CA LYS A 108 3.97 16.08 26.55
C LYS A 108 3.33 15.27 27.69
N ARG A 109 3.22 13.95 27.54
CA ARG A 109 2.66 13.06 28.57
C ARG A 109 3.50 13.06 29.84
N GLU A 110 4.83 12.98 29.71
CA GLU A 110 5.76 13.02 30.84
C GLU A 110 5.66 14.35 31.61
N LYS A 111 5.53 15.48 30.89
CA LYS A 111 5.33 16.80 31.50
C LYS A 111 3.99 16.91 32.25
N GLU A 112 2.90 16.48 31.63
CA GLU A 112 1.57 16.49 32.24
C GLU A 112 1.52 15.60 33.49
N GLU A 113 2.18 14.44 33.44
CA GLU A 113 2.28 13.53 34.58
C GLU A 113 3.11 14.12 35.72
N TYR A 114 4.25 14.73 35.42
CA TYR A 114 5.08 15.43 36.40
C TYR A 114 4.31 16.56 37.10
N GLU A 115 3.62 17.42 36.33
CA GLU A 115 2.81 18.50 36.90
C GLU A 115 1.67 17.97 37.80
N ARG A 116 1.04 16.87 37.39
CA ARG A 116 -0.01 16.20 38.19
C ARG A 116 0.55 15.65 39.50
N LEU A 117 1.68 14.97 39.46
CA LEU A 117 2.33 14.40 40.65
C LEU A 117 2.81 15.49 41.60
N ASN A 118 3.43 16.56 41.07
CA ASN A 118 3.86 17.69 41.87
C ASN A 118 2.68 18.38 42.58
N LYS A 119 1.52 18.54 41.91
CA LYS A 119 0.30 19.07 42.57
C LYS A 119 -0.29 18.15 43.64
N LYS A 120 -0.03 16.83 43.55
CA LYS A 120 -0.62 15.82 44.45
C LYS A 120 0.25 15.53 45.67
N TYR A 121 1.57 15.64 45.52
CA TYR A 121 2.55 15.18 46.51
C TYR A 121 3.62 16.22 46.86
N GLY A 122 3.72 17.33 46.14
CA GLY A 122 4.55 18.49 46.47
C GLY A 122 3.72 19.56 47.19
#